data_AF-A0A7W8NG39-F1
#
_entry.id   AF-A0A7W8NG39-F1
#
_cell.length_a   1.000
_cell.length_b   1.000
_cell.length_c   1.000
_cell.angle_alpha   90.00
_cell.angle_beta   90.00
_cell.angle_gamma   90.00
#
_symmetry.space_group_name_H-M   'P 1'
#
loop_
_entity.id
_entity.type
_entity.pdbx_description
1 polymer ?
#
loop_
_entity_poly.entity_id
_entity_poly.type
_entity_poly.pdbx_seq_one_letter_code
_entity_poly.pdbx_strand_id
1 'polypeptide(L)'
;MSRSIHSFTDPRLPLAASLSMLAAALHGGVTGAHFTEWVGYGVFFLVATITQFVWGGLLLIRFLETKAAQRDPFPRVGESTWENSYLWAGIIGNLLIAALYVVTRTAGIPGFGPASGEIEAWDVFGLTTTALEALLVVLLLVVLKARSRLP
;
A
#
# COMPACT_ATOMS: atom_id res chain seq x y z
N MET A 1 -12.27 9.04 -28.34
CA MET A 1 -12.27 7.94 -27.33
C MET A 1 -13.16 8.40 -26.20
N SER A 2 -14.19 7.61 -25.85
CA SER A 2 -15.11 7.94 -24.76
C SER A 2 -14.38 7.83 -23.42
N ARG A 3 -14.49 8.84 -22.55
CA ARG A 3 -14.00 8.79 -21.18
C ARG A 3 -14.67 7.61 -20.49
N SER A 4 -13.90 6.75 -19.82
CA SER A 4 -14.52 5.68 -19.03
C SER A 4 -15.34 6.33 -17.93
N ILE A 5 -16.66 6.15 -17.96
CA ILE A 5 -17.61 6.67 -16.97
C ILE A 5 -17.50 5.94 -15.61
N HIS A 6 -16.47 5.11 -15.42
CA HIS A 6 -16.24 4.34 -14.21
C HIS A 6 -14.82 4.55 -13.68
N SER A 7 -14.72 4.74 -12.37
CA SER A 7 -13.45 4.78 -11.64
C SER A 7 -12.90 3.38 -11.37
N PHE A 8 -11.61 3.27 -11.05
CA PHE A 8 -10.94 2.01 -10.72
C PHE A 8 -10.87 1.03 -11.91
N THR A 9 -10.68 1.55 -13.11
CA THR A 9 -10.66 0.75 -14.35
C THR A 9 -9.26 0.44 -14.88
N ASP A 10 -8.21 1.06 -14.33
CA ASP A 10 -6.84 0.83 -14.82
C ASP A 10 -6.46 -0.65 -14.64
N PRO A 11 -6.02 -1.35 -15.71
CA PRO A 11 -5.72 -2.78 -15.65
C PRO A 11 -4.55 -3.13 -14.74
N ARG A 12 -3.79 -2.14 -14.25
CA ARG A 12 -2.68 -2.32 -13.32
C ARG A 12 -3.13 -2.40 -11.85
N LEU A 13 -4.37 -2.02 -11.53
CA LEU A 13 -4.86 -1.99 -10.13
C LEU A 13 -4.81 -3.36 -9.42
N PRO A 14 -5.10 -4.50 -10.08
CA PRO A 14 -4.92 -5.81 -9.44
C PRO A 14 -3.48 -6.07 -9.01
N LEU A 15 -2.49 -5.68 -9.84
CA LEU A 15 -1.08 -5.83 -9.48
C LEU A 15 -0.72 -4.94 -8.28
N ALA A 16 -1.20 -3.70 -8.26
CA ALA A 16 -1.01 -2.80 -7.11
C ALA A 16 -1.64 -3.38 -5.83
N ALA A 17 -2.85 -3.93 -5.92
CA ALA A 17 -3.49 -4.62 -4.81
C ALA A 17 -2.66 -5.82 -4.31
N SER A 18 -2.16 -6.66 -5.22
CA SER A 18 -1.32 -7.81 -4.87
C SER A 18 -0.01 -7.40 -4.19
N LEU A 19 0.68 -6.36 -4.69
CA LEU A 19 1.89 -5.84 -4.05
C LEU A 19 1.62 -5.36 -2.62
N SER A 20 0.53 -4.60 -2.42
CA SER A 20 0.11 -4.14 -1.09
C SER A 20 -0.21 -5.29 -0.14
N MET A 21 -0.95 -6.30 -0.60
CA MET A 21 -1.32 -7.45 0.23
C MET A 21 -0.12 -8.37 0.53
N LEU A 22 0.85 -8.48 -0.37
CA LEU A 22 2.11 -9.20 -0.12
C LEU A 22 2.98 -8.46 0.90
N ALA A 23 3.11 -7.13 0.79
CA ALA A 23 3.80 -6.33 1.80
C ALA A 23 3.12 -6.48 3.18
N ALA A 24 1.78 -6.42 3.21
CA ALA A 24 1.01 -6.67 4.43
C ALA A 24 1.30 -8.04 5.04
N ALA A 25 1.39 -9.10 4.23
CA ALA A 25 1.72 -10.43 4.72
C ALA A 25 3.12 -10.51 5.34
N LEU A 26 4.11 -9.81 4.78
CA LEU A 26 5.46 -9.75 5.34
C LEU A 26 5.51 -8.97 6.66
N HIS A 27 4.86 -7.80 6.74
CA HIS A 27 4.69 -7.08 8.00
C HIS A 27 3.99 -7.94 9.07
N GLY A 28 2.94 -8.66 8.65
CA GLY A 28 2.19 -9.56 9.52
C GLY A 28 3.06 -10.71 10.04
N GLY A 29 3.93 -11.25 9.19
CA GLY A 29 4.84 -12.35 9.53
C GLY A 29 5.85 -11.99 10.64
N VAL A 30 6.29 -10.73 10.71
CA VAL A 30 7.25 -10.26 11.72
C VAL A 30 6.58 -9.62 12.95
N THR A 31 5.29 -9.30 12.87
CA THR A 31 4.54 -8.59 13.92
C THR A 31 4.68 -9.26 15.30
N GLY A 32 4.62 -10.60 15.35
CA GLY A 32 4.74 -11.35 16.61
C GLY A 32 6.08 -11.15 17.31
N ALA A 33 7.18 -11.16 16.56
CA ALA A 33 8.51 -10.91 17.10
C ALA A 33 8.60 -9.50 17.70
N HIS A 34 8.07 -8.49 17.00
CA HIS A 34 8.08 -7.12 17.50
C HIS A 34 7.22 -6.90 18.75
N PHE A 35 6.14 -7.67 18.96
CA PHE A 35 5.43 -7.66 20.24
C PHE A 35 6.27 -8.19 21.41
N THR A 36 7.22 -9.10 21.15
CA THR A 36 8.15 -9.60 22.19
C THR A 36 9.23 -8.58 22.55
N GLU A 37 9.57 -7.68 21.62
CA GLU A 37 10.53 -6.59 21.84
C GLU A 37 9.88 -5.42 22.57
N TRP A 38 8.76 -4.92 22.05
CA TRP A 38 7.99 -3.83 22.65
C TRP A 38 6.60 -3.70 22.05
N VAL A 39 5.60 -3.45 22.89
CA VAL A 39 4.19 -3.33 22.47
C VAL A 39 3.97 -2.30 21.36
N GLY A 40 4.69 -1.17 21.38
CA GLY A 40 4.54 -0.14 20.35
C GLY A 40 5.09 -0.58 18.99
N TYR A 41 6.16 -1.38 18.94
CA TYR A 41 6.66 -1.95 17.68
C TYR A 41 5.65 -2.96 17.13
N GLY A 42 5.15 -3.87 17.96
CA GLY A 42 4.11 -4.81 17.55
C GLY A 42 2.84 -4.13 17.04
N VAL A 43 2.36 -3.08 17.71
CA VAL A 43 1.21 -2.28 17.25
C VAL A 43 1.49 -1.62 15.91
N PHE A 44 2.68 -1.05 15.71
CA PHE A 44 3.05 -0.44 14.43
C PHE A 44 2.95 -1.45 13.28
N PHE A 45 3.58 -2.62 13.41
CA PHE A 45 3.54 -3.66 12.38
C PHE A 45 2.13 -4.22 12.16
N LEU A 46 1.34 -4.37 13.23
CA LEU A 46 -0.05 -4.80 13.13
C LEU A 46 -0.91 -3.78 12.36
N VAL A 47 -0.75 -2.48 12.65
CA VAL A 47 -1.45 -1.42 11.94
C VAL A 47 -1.03 -1.40 10.46
N ALA A 48 0.27 -1.46 10.17
CA ALA A 48 0.77 -1.52 8.80
C ALA A 48 0.15 -2.71 8.04
N THR A 49 0.17 -3.90 8.65
CA THR A 49 -0.44 -5.12 8.12
C THR A 49 -1.92 -4.94 7.79
N ILE A 50 -2.72 -4.49 8.75
CA ILE A 50 -4.17 -4.32 8.56
C ILE A 50 -4.44 -3.26 7.49
N THR A 51 -3.77 -2.10 7.56
CA THR A 51 -3.98 -1.01 6.62
C THR A 51 -3.59 -1.40 5.20
N GLN A 52 -2.42 -2.01 4.97
CA GLN A 52 -2.01 -2.44 3.62
C GLN A 52 -2.87 -3.59 3.08
N PHE A 53 -3.32 -4.52 3.94
CA PHE A 53 -4.21 -5.60 3.52
C PHE A 53 -5.60 -5.08 3.16
N VAL A 54 -6.20 -4.26 4.01
CA VAL A 54 -7.53 -3.65 3.76
C VAL A 54 -7.47 -2.73 2.55
N TRP A 55 -6.43 -1.89 2.44
CA TRP A 55 -6.28 -0.99 1.30
C TRP A 55 -6.10 -1.76 -0.02
N GLY A 56 -5.27 -2.81 -0.04
CA GLY A 56 -5.12 -3.66 -1.22
C GLY A 56 -6.40 -4.42 -1.58
N GLY A 57 -7.06 -4.99 -0.58
CA GLY A 57 -8.32 -5.73 -0.74
C GLY A 57 -9.45 -4.86 -1.28
N LEU A 58 -9.65 -3.68 -0.71
CA LEU A 58 -10.65 -2.71 -1.19
C LEU A 58 -10.33 -2.26 -2.63
N LEU A 59 -9.06 -2.02 -2.97
CA LEU A 59 -8.67 -1.66 -4.33
C LEU A 59 -9.07 -2.76 -5.33
N LEU A 60 -8.81 -4.02 -4.98
CA LEU A 60 -9.17 -5.17 -5.81
C LEU A 60 -10.68 -5.32 -5.93
N ILE A 61 -11.42 -5.19 -4.83
CA ILE A 61 -12.90 -5.25 -4.83
C ILE A 61 -13.46 -4.19 -5.78
N ARG A 62 -13.02 -2.93 -5.67
CA ARG A 62 -13.49 -1.84 -6.53
C ARG A 62 -13.18 -2.07 -8.01
N PHE A 63 -12.00 -2.61 -8.31
CA PHE A 63 -11.65 -2.98 -9.68
C PHE A 63 -12.60 -4.08 -10.22
N LEU A 64 -12.85 -5.12 -9.44
CA LEU A 64 -13.72 -6.23 -9.84
C LEU A 64 -15.18 -5.80 -10.01
N GLU A 65 -15.72 -5.02 -9.06
CA GLU A 65 -17.06 -4.42 -9.14
C GLU A 65 -17.22 -3.59 -10.42
N THR A 66 -16.22 -2.76 -10.72
CA THR A 66 -16.27 -1.90 -11.90
C THR A 66 -16.16 -2.71 -13.19
N LYS A 67 -15.26 -3.70 -13.24
CA LYS A 67 -15.12 -4.59 -14.38
C LYS A 67 -16.42 -5.37 -14.67
N ALA A 68 -17.15 -5.76 -13.62
CA ALA A 68 -18.47 -6.36 -13.76
C ALA A 68 -19.50 -5.36 -14.30
N ALA A 69 -19.53 -4.14 -13.76
CA ALA A 69 -20.46 -3.09 -14.18
C ALA A 69 -20.27 -2.64 -15.64
N GLN A 70 -19.03 -2.67 -16.16
CA GLN A 70 -18.78 -2.40 -17.58
C GLN A 70 -19.45 -3.39 -18.54
N ARG A 71 -19.89 -4.56 -18.05
CA ARG A 71 -20.60 -5.58 -18.81
C ARG A 71 -22.11 -5.57 -18.54
N ASP A 72 -22.57 -4.76 -17.60
CA ASP A 72 -23.96 -4.69 -17.15
C ASP A 72 -24.73 -3.64 -17.96
N PRO A 73 -25.87 -3.97 -18.59
CA PRO A 73 -26.74 -2.97 -19.21
C PRO A 73 -27.28 -1.92 -18.22
N PHE A 74 -27.33 -2.24 -16.92
CA PHE A 74 -27.83 -1.37 -15.84
C PHE A 74 -26.79 -1.24 -14.70
N PRO A 75 -25.64 -0.59 -14.95
CA PRO A 75 -24.50 -0.60 -14.05
C PRO A 75 -24.83 0.05 -12.69
N ARG A 76 -24.44 -0.63 -11.61
CA ARG A 76 -24.67 -0.17 -10.21
C ARG A 76 -23.56 0.73 -9.66
N VAL A 77 -22.44 0.86 -10.38
CA VAL A 77 -21.30 1.69 -9.99
C VAL A 77 -20.89 2.59 -11.16
N GLY A 78 -20.51 3.83 -10.85
CA GLY A 78 -20.12 4.85 -11.82
C GLY A 78 -18.79 5.52 -11.47
N GLU A 79 -18.67 6.82 -11.77
CA GLU A 79 -17.53 7.62 -11.38
C GLU A 79 -17.43 7.73 -9.85
N SER A 80 -16.20 7.70 -9.35
CA SER A 80 -15.88 7.92 -7.95
C SER A 80 -15.00 9.15 -7.79
N THR A 81 -15.40 10.05 -6.89
CA THR A 81 -14.61 11.23 -6.55
C THR A 81 -13.39 10.92 -5.68
N TRP A 82 -13.36 9.75 -5.02
CA TRP A 82 -12.35 9.41 -4.03
C TRP A 82 -11.20 8.55 -4.56
N GLU A 83 -11.27 8.08 -5.81
CA GLU A 83 -10.21 7.24 -6.42
C GLU A 83 -8.83 7.91 -6.34
N ASN A 84 -8.72 9.21 -6.68
CA ASN A 84 -7.44 9.91 -6.63
C ASN A 84 -6.86 9.96 -5.22
N SER A 85 -7.66 10.39 -4.25
CA SER A 85 -7.23 10.47 -2.84
C SER A 85 -6.84 9.10 -2.30
N TYR A 86 -7.50 8.04 -2.75
CA TYR A 86 -7.20 6.68 -2.36
C TYR A 86 -5.86 6.17 -2.88
N LEU A 87 -5.55 6.43 -4.16
CA LEU A 87 -4.24 6.08 -4.73
C LEU A 87 -3.12 6.88 -4.05
N TRP A 88 -3.35 8.17 -3.76
CA TRP A 88 -2.42 8.98 -3.00
C TRP A 88 -2.21 8.50 -1.56
N ALA A 89 -3.26 8.05 -0.88
CA ALA A 89 -3.13 7.44 0.46
C ALA A 89 -2.21 6.21 0.41
N GLY A 90 -2.34 5.37 -0.62
CA GLY A 90 -1.42 4.26 -0.87
C GLY A 90 0.03 4.73 -1.07
N ILE A 91 0.25 5.76 -1.90
CA ILE A 91 1.59 6.31 -2.14
C ILE A 91 2.22 6.85 -0.85
N ILE A 92 1.50 7.72 -0.13
CA ILE A 92 2.02 8.40 1.06
C ILE A 92 2.28 7.39 2.18
N GLY A 93 1.34 6.46 2.43
CA GLY A 93 1.50 5.45 3.48
C GLY A 93 2.72 4.57 3.27
N ASN A 94 2.92 4.06 2.05
CA ASN A 94 4.07 3.21 1.73
C ASN A 94 5.39 4.00 1.75
N LEU A 95 5.39 5.27 1.31
CA LEU A 95 6.58 6.12 1.45
C LEU A 95 6.97 6.37 2.91
N LEU A 96 6.00 6.56 3.80
CA LEU A 96 6.27 6.75 5.23
C LEU A 96 6.86 5.49 5.87
N ILE A 97 6.32 4.30 5.54
CA ILE A 97 6.87 3.03 6.04
C ILE A 97 8.29 2.81 5.51
N ALA A 98 8.50 2.97 4.20
CA ALA A 98 9.82 2.83 3.59
C ALA A 98 10.84 3.84 4.15
N ALA A 99 10.43 5.10 4.36
CA ALA A 99 11.27 6.11 4.97
C ALA A 99 11.65 5.74 6.41
N LEU A 100 10.71 5.26 7.21
CA LEU A 100 10.98 4.78 8.57
C LEU A 100 11.95 3.60 8.56
N TYR A 101 11.80 2.66 7.63
CA TYR A 101 12.75 1.55 7.44
C TYR A 101 14.16 2.06 7.11
N VAL A 102 14.30 3.04 6.23
CA VAL A 102 15.63 3.62 5.94
C VAL A 102 16.20 4.35 7.15
N VAL A 103 15.39 5.11 7.89
CA VAL A 103 15.81 5.85 9.08
C VAL A 103 16.35 4.91 10.16
N THR A 104 15.59 3.86 10.49
CA THR A 104 16.01 2.85 11.48
C THR A 104 17.34 2.16 11.13
N ARG A 105 17.67 2.06 9.82
CA ARG A 105 18.90 1.43 9.30
C ARG A 105 20.09 2.39 9.16
N THR A 106 19.86 3.69 9.27
CA THR A 106 20.89 4.72 9.00
C THR A 106 21.10 5.72 10.13
N ALA A 107 20.03 6.05 10.87
CA ALA A 107 20.01 7.02 11.94
C ALA A 107 19.48 6.45 13.27
N GLY A 108 19.01 5.20 13.26
CA GLY A 108 18.51 4.48 14.44
C GLY A 108 17.00 4.59 14.65
N ILE A 109 16.47 3.77 15.57
CA ILE A 109 15.04 3.71 15.86
C ILE A 109 14.55 5.03 16.46
N PRO A 110 13.52 5.69 15.88
CA PRO A 110 13.08 6.99 16.38
C PRO A 110 12.38 6.92 17.75
N GLY A 111 13.01 7.52 18.76
CA GLY A 111 12.39 8.18 19.90
C GLY A 111 11.65 7.33 20.95
N PHE A 112 11.17 6.15 20.61
CA PHE A 112 10.31 5.34 21.48
C PHE A 112 10.73 3.87 21.53
N GLY A 113 10.48 3.24 22.68
CA GLY A 113 10.77 1.84 22.92
C GLY A 113 12.19 1.58 23.44
N PRO A 114 12.48 0.33 23.87
CA PRO A 114 13.75 -0.04 24.51
C PRO A 114 14.97 0.11 23.58
N ALA A 115 14.77 -0.06 22.27
CA ALA A 115 15.83 0.02 21.26
C ALA A 115 15.94 1.42 20.61
N SER A 116 15.34 2.45 21.21
CA SER A 116 15.40 3.82 20.69
C SER A 116 16.85 4.31 20.49
N GLY A 117 17.15 4.83 19.31
CA GLY A 117 18.49 5.28 18.91
C GLY A 117 19.42 4.16 18.43
N GLU A 118 19.06 2.89 18.59
CA GLU A 118 19.84 1.78 18.06
C GLU A 118 19.70 1.70 16.54
N ILE A 119 20.82 1.52 15.84
CA ILE A 119 20.84 1.31 14.39
C ILE A 119 20.59 -0.17 14.12
N GLU A 120 19.47 -0.45 13.46
CA GLU A 120 19.11 -1.81 13.09
C GLU A 120 19.92 -2.30 11.89
N ALA A 121 20.26 -3.59 11.91
CA ALA A 121 20.92 -4.22 10.77
C ALA A 121 20.00 -4.30 9.55
N TRP A 122 20.60 -4.32 8.37
CA TRP A 122 19.89 -4.65 7.14
C TRP A 122 19.48 -6.11 7.15
N ASP A 123 18.22 -6.37 6.85
CA ASP A 123 17.62 -7.69 6.90
C ASP A 123 16.84 -7.99 5.62
N VAL A 124 16.72 -9.29 5.27
CA VAL A 124 16.10 -9.71 4.02
C VAL A 124 14.59 -9.45 4.01
N PHE A 125 13.91 -9.56 5.15
CA PHE A 125 12.46 -9.34 5.24
C PHE A 125 12.12 -7.87 5.02
N GLY A 126 12.81 -6.98 5.70
CA GLY A 126 12.69 -5.53 5.55
C GLY A 126 13.02 -5.08 4.13
N LEU A 127 14.17 -5.50 3.57
CA LEU A 127 14.54 -5.17 2.20
C LEU A 127 13.50 -5.63 1.17
N THR A 128 12.99 -6.86 1.32
CA THR A 128 11.98 -7.41 0.41
C THR A 128 10.66 -6.64 0.54
N THR A 129 10.23 -6.34 1.77
CA THR A 129 9.01 -5.58 2.05
C THR A 129 9.11 -4.17 1.46
N THR A 130 10.19 -3.45 1.74
CA THR A 130 10.43 -2.11 1.20
C THR A 130 10.55 -2.08 -0.32
N ALA A 131 11.11 -3.12 -0.95
CA ALA A 131 11.13 -3.24 -2.41
C ALA A 131 9.71 -3.38 -3.00
N LEU A 132 8.83 -4.19 -2.37
CA LEU A 132 7.43 -4.31 -2.78
C LEU A 132 6.69 -2.97 -2.62
N GLU A 133 6.92 -2.25 -1.52
CA GLU A 133 6.34 -0.94 -1.25
C GLU A 133 6.80 0.10 -2.28
N ALA A 134 8.09 0.12 -2.63
CA ALA A 134 8.63 1.00 -3.66
C ALA A 134 8.05 0.69 -5.05
N LEU A 135 7.96 -0.58 -5.42
CA LEU A 135 7.33 -1.00 -6.68
C LEU A 135 5.85 -0.59 -6.73
N LEU A 136 5.12 -0.75 -5.61
CA LEU A 136 3.74 -0.29 -5.48
C LEU A 136 3.65 1.22 -5.70
N VAL A 137 4.47 2.03 -5.02
CA VAL A 137 4.50 3.49 -5.19
C VAL A 137 4.73 3.88 -6.65
N VAL A 138 5.73 3.29 -7.30
CA VAL A 138 6.01 3.56 -8.72
C VAL A 138 4.81 3.20 -9.60
N LEU A 139 4.18 2.05 -9.37
CA LEU A 139 3.02 1.62 -10.13
C LEU A 139 1.84 2.59 -9.97
N LEU A 140 1.57 3.07 -8.75
CA LEU A 140 0.50 4.03 -8.48
C LEU A 140 0.76 5.38 -9.15
N LEU A 141 2.01 5.86 -9.16
CA LEU A 141 2.39 7.07 -9.89
C LEU A 141 2.19 6.90 -11.40
N VAL A 142 2.50 5.73 -11.95
CA VAL A 142 2.22 5.40 -13.37
C VAL A 142 0.73 5.43 -13.66
N VAL A 143 -0.11 4.84 -12.80
CA VAL A 143 -1.58 4.87 -12.93
C VAL A 143 -2.11 6.30 -12.90
N LEU A 144 -1.68 7.12 -11.93
CA LEU A 144 -2.10 8.52 -11.82
C LEU A 144 -1.70 9.33 -13.07
N LYS A 145 -0.47 9.15 -13.56
CA LYS A 145 0.04 9.84 -14.76
C LYS A 145 -0.65 9.39 -16.04
N ALA A 146 -0.99 8.11 -16.17
CA ALA A 146 -1.73 7.61 -17.32
C ALA A 146 -3.14 8.22 -17.37
N ARG A 147 -3.79 8.34 -16.21
CA ARG A 147 -5.13 8.94 -16.08
C ARG A 147 -5.15 10.44 -16.37
N SER A 148 -4.11 11.18 -15.97
CA SER A 148 -4.02 12.63 -16.22
C SER A 148 -3.78 12.98 -17.70
N ARG A 149 -3.43 12.01 -18.55
CA ARG A 149 -3.20 12.18 -19.99
C ARG A 149 -4.44 11.90 -20.84
N LEU A 150 -5.53 11.43 -20.23
CA LEU A 150 -6.79 11.25 -20.94
C LEU A 150 -7.45 12.64 -21.12
N PRO A 151 -7.77 13.04 -22.36
CA PRO A 151 -8.45 14.30 -22.65
C PRO A 151 -9.87 14.34 -22.07
#